data_AF-A0A2H6N6H6-F1
#
_entry.id   AF-A0A2H6N6H6-F1
#
_cell.length_a   1.000
_cell.length_b   1.000
_cell.length_c   1.000
_cell.angle_alpha   90.00
_cell.angle_beta   90.00
_cell.angle_gamma   90.00
#
_symmetry.space_group_name_H-M   'P 1'
#
loop_
_entity.id
_entity.type
_entity.pdbx_description
1 polymer ?
#
loop_
_entity_poly.entity_id
_entity_poly.type
_entity_poly.pdbx_seq_one_letter_code
_entity_poly.pdbx_strand_id
1 'polypeptide(L)'
;MASIQDLPDDVLLAVLRLLPINELIWNCQLVCSRWWDLVHSPFLWKHKYQEDDAHLKMPKTFYIFCHLEKNLIKNPCGEEGLDFWDTDTPSNGQWKVKDVFEKDSAKLQAWDFLQR
;
A
#
# COMPACT_ATOMS: atom_id res chain seq x y z
N MET A 1 38.60 -8.16 9.17
CA MET A 1 37.44 -7.78 9.98
C MET A 1 36.21 -8.13 9.18
N ALA A 2 35.26 -8.87 9.74
CA ALA A 2 34.04 -9.23 9.02
C ALA A 2 33.12 -7.99 8.91
N SER A 3 32.62 -7.75 7.71
CA SER A 3 31.67 -6.70 7.36
C SER A 3 30.30 -7.32 7.07
N ILE A 4 29.25 -6.48 7.05
CA ILE A 4 27.91 -6.89 6.59
C ILE A 4 27.94 -7.47 5.16
N GLN A 5 28.94 -7.07 4.37
CA GLN A 5 29.18 -7.57 3.01
C GLN A 5 29.70 -9.02 2.98
N ASP A 6 30.15 -9.56 4.11
CA ASP A 6 30.63 -10.95 4.21
C ASP A 6 29.53 -11.92 4.62
N LEU A 7 28.32 -11.41 4.95
CA LEU A 7 27.18 -12.26 5.27
C LEU A 7 26.73 -13.05 4.04
N PRO A 8 26.19 -14.27 4.21
CA PRO A 8 25.41 -14.96 3.18
C PRO A 8 24.16 -14.17 2.73
N ASP A 9 23.69 -14.40 1.51
CA ASP A 9 22.56 -13.67 0.92
C ASP A 9 21.24 -13.89 1.69
N ASP A 10 21.02 -15.10 2.20
CA ASP A 10 19.84 -15.46 3.01
C ASP A 10 19.82 -14.69 4.34
N VAL A 11 20.97 -14.56 5.00
CA VAL A 11 21.11 -13.78 6.23
C VAL A 11 20.94 -12.29 5.95
N LEU A 12 21.56 -11.78 4.89
CA LEU A 12 21.42 -10.37 4.49
C LEU A 12 19.96 -10.04 4.11
N LEU A 13 19.27 -10.94 3.39
CA LEU A 13 17.85 -10.80 3.07
C LEU A 13 16.99 -10.77 4.35
N ALA A 14 17.28 -11.64 5.32
CA ALA A 14 16.58 -11.63 6.61
C ALA A 14 16.77 -10.30 7.36
N VAL A 15 17.95 -9.68 7.29
CA VAL A 15 18.20 -8.33 7.83
C VAL A 15 17.40 -7.28 7.07
N LEU A 16 17.49 -7.24 5.74
CA LEU A 16 16.78 -6.27 4.90
C LEU A 16 15.26 -6.35 5.10
N ARG A 17 14.70 -7.56 5.25
CA ARG A 17 13.27 -7.78 5.48
C ARG A 17 12.71 -6.98 6.66
N LEU A 18 13.52 -6.77 7.71
CA LEU A 18 13.12 -6.05 8.92
C LEU A 18 12.97 -4.54 8.71
N LEU A 19 13.56 -4.00 7.64
CA LEU A 19 13.50 -2.58 7.33
C LEU A 19 12.14 -2.19 6.72
N PRO A 20 11.64 -0.97 6.97
CA PRO A 20 10.39 -0.52 6.38
C PRO A 20 10.54 -0.36 4.86
N ILE A 21 9.41 -0.37 4.15
CA ILE A 21 9.36 -0.44 2.68
C ILE A 21 10.07 0.76 2.03
N ASN A 22 9.89 1.94 2.61
CA ASN A 22 10.54 3.17 2.17
C ASN A 22 12.07 3.04 2.28
N GLU A 23 12.62 2.54 3.37
CA GLU A 23 14.08 2.36 3.50
C GLU A 23 14.64 1.39 2.46
N LEU A 24 13.90 0.31 2.16
CA LEU A 24 14.29 -0.64 1.12
C LEU A 24 14.31 -0.01 -0.27
N ILE A 25 13.28 0.76 -0.61
CA ILE A 25 13.13 1.37 -1.94
C ILE A 25 14.03 2.59 -2.09
N TRP A 26 14.15 3.46 -1.10
CA TRP A 26 14.86 4.74 -1.28
C TRP A 26 16.35 4.62 -0.98
N ASN A 27 16.74 3.81 0.01
CA ASN A 27 18.12 3.82 0.53
C ASN A 27 18.87 2.51 0.25
N CYS A 28 18.28 1.35 0.54
CA CYS A 28 18.99 0.06 0.48
C CYS A 28 19.41 -0.32 -0.94
N GLN A 29 18.59 -0.04 -1.95
CA GLN A 29 18.91 -0.33 -3.35
C GLN A 29 20.11 0.48 -3.89
N LEU A 30 20.52 1.55 -3.19
CA LEU A 30 21.61 2.44 -3.61
C LEU A 30 22.95 2.10 -2.92
N VAL A 31 22.97 1.16 -1.98
CA VAL A 31 24.17 0.83 -1.19
C VAL A 31 25.24 0.16 -2.06
N CYS A 32 24.87 -0.92 -2.75
CA CYS A 32 25.73 -1.62 -3.70
C CYS A 32 24.89 -2.52 -4.63
N SER A 33 25.50 -3.06 -5.70
CA SER A 33 24.82 -3.95 -6.64
C SER A 33 24.20 -5.18 -5.97
N ARG A 34 24.90 -5.78 -5.01
CA ARG A 34 24.40 -6.93 -4.25
C ARG A 34 23.12 -6.61 -3.48
N TRP A 35 23.05 -5.44 -2.83
CA TRP A 35 21.83 -5.01 -2.13
C TRP A 35 20.71 -4.68 -3.11
N TRP A 36 21.05 -4.09 -4.26
CA TRP A 36 20.10 -3.86 -5.34
C TRP A 36 19.47 -5.18 -5.81
N ASP A 37 20.27 -6.23 -6.05
CA ASP A 37 19.78 -7.54 -6.49
C ASP A 37 18.82 -8.16 -5.46
N LEU A 38 19.17 -8.11 -4.17
CA LEU A 38 18.33 -8.62 -3.09
C LEU A 38 17.03 -7.83 -2.91
N VAL A 39 17.07 -6.49 -3.08
CA VAL A 39 15.87 -5.63 -3.00
C VAL A 39 14.95 -5.80 -4.21
N HIS A 40 15.49 -6.18 -5.36
CA HIS A 40 14.70 -6.45 -6.58
C HIS A 40 14.25 -7.92 -6.66
N SER A 41 14.80 -8.78 -5.82
CA SER A 41 14.40 -10.17 -5.70
C SER A 41 12.96 -10.31 -5.17
N PRO A 42 12.09 -11.10 -5.83
CA PRO A 42 10.74 -11.37 -5.33
C PRO A 42 10.76 -12.11 -3.98
N PHE A 43 11.85 -12.81 -3.65
CA PHE A 43 11.99 -13.52 -2.38
C PHE A 43 11.91 -12.57 -1.18
N LEU A 44 12.55 -11.40 -1.24
CA LEU A 44 12.51 -10.42 -0.15
C LEU A 44 11.06 -10.01 0.17
N TRP A 45 10.28 -9.69 -0.85
CA TRP A 45 8.91 -9.17 -0.71
C TRP A 45 7.92 -10.25 -0.27
N LYS A 46 8.04 -11.46 -0.83
CA LYS A 46 7.28 -12.62 -0.39
C LYS A 46 7.51 -12.92 1.10
N HIS A 47 8.77 -12.93 1.53
CA HIS A 47 9.09 -13.15 2.94
C HIS A 47 8.65 -11.98 3.82
N LYS A 48 8.83 -10.73 3.38
CA LYS A 48 8.45 -9.54 4.15
C LYS A 48 6.99 -9.55 4.57
N TYR A 49 6.10 -9.94 3.69
CA TYR A 49 4.65 -9.88 3.92
C TYR A 49 4.00 -11.20 4.30
N GLN A 50 4.78 -12.26 4.49
CA GLN A 50 4.28 -13.56 4.96
C GLN A 50 3.05 -14.04 4.18
N GLU A 51 3.04 -13.87 2.85
CA GLU A 51 1.99 -14.48 2.04
C GLU A 51 2.19 -16.01 2.10
N ASP A 52 1.35 -16.67 2.89
CA ASP A 52 1.23 -18.13 3.01
C ASP A 52 0.83 -18.78 1.68
N ASP A 53 0.46 -18.00 0.67
CA ASP A 53 0.16 -18.47 -0.68
C ASP A 53 1.46 -18.75 -1.44
N ALA A 54 2.14 -19.83 -1.02
CA ALA A 54 3.45 -20.22 -1.49
C ALA A 54 3.52 -20.48 -3.02
N HIS A 55 2.36 -20.63 -3.67
CA HIS A 55 2.22 -21.04 -5.07
C HIS A 55 2.21 -19.89 -6.08
N LEU A 56 1.96 -18.65 -5.65
CA LEU A 56 1.94 -17.49 -6.55
C LEU A 56 3.30 -16.78 -6.56
N LYS A 57 4.03 -16.87 -7.67
CA LYS A 57 5.21 -16.03 -7.93
C LYS A 57 4.73 -14.67 -8.42
N MET A 58 4.44 -13.77 -7.49
CA MET A 58 4.03 -12.41 -7.82
C MET A 58 5.24 -11.48 -7.98
N PRO A 59 5.13 -10.45 -8.85
CA PRO A 59 6.17 -9.44 -8.98
C PRO A 59 6.26 -8.58 -7.70
N LYS A 60 7.43 -7.97 -7.44
CA LYS A 60 7.65 -7.00 -6.35
C LYS A 60 6.54 -5.94 -6.24
N THR A 61 6.05 -5.46 -7.39
CA THR A 61 4.98 -4.45 -7.46
C THR A 61 3.69 -4.90 -6.82
N PHE A 62 3.29 -6.17 -6.99
CA PHE A 62 2.11 -6.74 -6.36
C PHE A 62 2.21 -6.65 -4.83
N TYR A 63 3.30 -7.18 -4.28
CA TYR A 63 3.55 -7.14 -2.84
C TYR A 63 3.56 -5.71 -2.28
N ILE A 64 4.12 -4.75 -3.02
CA ILE A 64 4.11 -3.34 -2.61
C ILE A 64 2.68 -2.78 -2.64
N PHE A 65 1.95 -2.95 -3.75
CA PHE A 65 0.63 -2.32 -3.91
C PHE A 65 -0.46 -2.92 -3.03
N CYS A 66 -0.47 -4.24 -2.82
CA CYS A 66 -1.41 -4.87 -1.89
C CYS A 66 -1.25 -4.36 -0.45
N HIS A 67 -0.02 -4.00 -0.06
CA HIS A 67 0.28 -3.47 1.27
C HIS A 67 0.25 -1.93 1.34
N LEU A 68 -0.02 -1.27 0.21
CA LEU A 68 -0.31 0.16 0.13
C LEU A 68 -1.79 0.42 -0.19
N GLU A 69 -2.62 -0.63 -0.25
CA GLU A 69 -4.06 -0.51 -0.47
C GLU A 69 -4.69 0.28 0.68
N LYS A 70 -5.26 1.43 0.33
CA LYS A 70 -6.05 2.30 1.20
C LYS A 70 -6.89 3.21 0.33
N ASN A 71 -7.98 3.75 0.88
CA ASN A 71 -8.72 4.80 0.20
C ASN A 71 -7.83 6.04 -0.01
N LEU A 72 -7.65 6.42 -1.28
CA LEU A 72 -6.91 7.63 -1.67
C LEU A 72 -7.82 8.86 -1.75
N ILE A 73 -9.14 8.67 -1.71
CA ILE A 73 -10.14 9.72 -1.69
C ILE A 73 -10.29 10.20 -0.25
N LYS A 74 -10.04 11.49 -0.03
CA LYS A 74 -10.32 12.13 1.26
C LYS A 74 -11.80 12.46 1.36
N ASN A 75 -12.31 12.40 2.60
CA ASN A 75 -13.71 12.68 2.91
C ASN A 75 -14.69 11.94 1.96
N PRO A 76 -14.54 10.61 1.76
CA PRO A 76 -15.34 9.87 0.78
C PRO A 76 -16.84 9.84 1.11
N CYS A 77 -17.19 9.98 2.39
CA CYS A 77 -18.56 9.90 2.90
C CYS A 77 -19.17 11.28 3.24
N GLY A 78 -18.44 12.38 3.03
CA GLY A 78 -18.94 13.73 3.34
C GLY A 78 -19.05 14.06 4.83
N GLU A 79 -18.37 13.32 5.71
CA GLU A 79 -18.32 13.61 7.16
C GLU A 79 -17.73 15.00 7.45
N GLU A 80 -16.83 15.47 6.59
CA GLU A 80 -16.24 16.81 6.60
C GLU A 80 -16.95 17.75 5.61
N GLY A 81 -18.25 17.54 5.35
CA GLY A 81 -19.00 18.32 4.38
C GLY A 81 -18.49 18.08 2.95
N LEU A 82 -18.20 19.16 2.22
CA LEU A 82 -17.60 19.12 0.88
C LEU A 82 -16.09 19.40 0.90
N ASP A 83 -15.46 19.40 2.08
CA ASP A 83 -14.01 19.58 2.17
C ASP A 83 -13.31 18.46 1.40
N PHE A 84 -12.19 18.80 0.76
CA PHE A 84 -11.40 17.92 -0.12
C PHE A 84 -12.08 17.52 -1.45
N TRP A 85 -13.29 18.01 -1.73
CA TRP A 85 -13.95 17.87 -3.03
C TRP A 85 -13.88 19.17 -3.82
N ASP A 86 -13.44 19.09 -5.07
CA ASP A 86 -13.65 20.14 -6.06
C ASP A 86 -14.98 19.85 -6.78
N THR A 87 -15.93 20.77 -6.67
CA THR A 87 -17.28 20.55 -7.20
C THR A 87 -17.54 21.49 -8.35
N ASP A 88 -17.70 20.95 -9.55
CA ASP A 88 -18.32 21.68 -10.66
C ASP A 88 -19.81 21.86 -10.37
N THR A 89 -20.16 22.96 -9.70
CA THR A 89 -21.57 23.30 -9.43
C THR A 89 -22.23 23.83 -10.71
N PRO A 90 -23.34 23.23 -11.19
CA PRO A 90 -24.14 23.81 -12.26
C PRO A 90 -24.69 25.18 -11.87
N SER A 91 -25.01 26.01 -12.87
CA SER A 91 -25.54 27.37 -12.66
C SER A 91 -26.83 27.46 -11.84
N ASN A 92 -27.51 26.34 -11.54
CA ASN A 92 -28.75 26.31 -10.78
C ASN A 92 -28.80 25.30 -9.62
N GLY A 93 -27.67 24.90 -9.04
CA GLY A 93 -27.66 23.94 -7.93
C GLY A 93 -26.49 24.10 -6.96
N GLN A 94 -26.68 23.63 -5.73
CA GLN A 94 -25.63 23.52 -4.71
C GLN A 94 -25.57 22.09 -4.18
N TRP A 95 -24.36 21.57 -4.04
CA TRP A 95 -24.14 20.29 -3.37
C TRP A 95 -24.42 20.44 -1.87
N LYS A 96 -25.05 19.41 -1.29
CA LYS A 96 -25.34 19.36 0.15
C LYS A 96 -25.22 17.94 0.65
N VAL A 97 -24.44 17.75 1.70
CA VAL A 97 -24.33 16.47 2.41
C VAL A 97 -25.65 16.16 3.12
N LYS A 98 -26.06 14.89 3.08
CA LYS A 98 -27.26 14.37 3.74
C LYS A 98 -26.98 13.01 4.35
N ASP A 99 -27.65 12.74 5.46
CA ASP A 99 -27.61 11.43 6.10
C ASP A 99 -28.25 10.36 5.22
N VAL A 100 -27.68 9.16 5.29
CA VAL A 100 -28.23 7.97 4.63
C VAL A 100 -29.32 7.38 5.52
N PHE A 101 -30.51 7.18 4.97
CA PHE A 101 -31.58 6.47 5.68
C PHE A 101 -31.23 4.99 5.85
N GLU A 102 -31.63 4.40 6.97
CA GLU A 102 -31.31 3.01 7.34
C GLU A 102 -31.68 1.98 6.25
N LYS A 103 -32.78 2.21 5.54
CA LYS A 103 -33.24 1.39 4.40
C LYS A 103 -32.29 1.38 3.18
N ASP A 104 -31.45 2.40 3.05
CA ASP A 104 -30.53 2.59 1.93
C ASP A 104 -29.07 2.26 2.32
N SER A 105 -28.76 2.23 3.63
CA SER A 105 -27.44 1.84 4.16
C SER A 105 -27.03 0.42 3.75
N ALA A 106 -27.97 -0.54 3.79
CA ALA A 106 -27.73 -1.93 3.41
C ALA A 106 -27.27 -2.10 1.95
N LYS A 107 -27.58 -1.16 1.06
CA LYS A 107 -27.15 -1.19 -0.35
C LYS A 107 -25.71 -0.70 -0.54
N LEU A 108 -25.22 0.15 0.37
CA LEU A 108 -23.88 0.73 0.32
C LEU A 108 -22.81 -0.21 0.88
N GLN A 109 -23.11 -0.92 1.97
CA GLN A 109 -22.17 -1.87 2.59
C GLN A 109 -21.71 -3.01 1.67
N ALA A 110 -22.51 -3.37 0.66
CA ALA A 110 -22.17 -4.44 -0.28
C ALA A 110 -21.06 -4.05 -1.29
N TRP A 111 -20.76 -2.76 -1.42
CA TRP A 111 -19.85 -2.21 -2.44
C TRP A 111 -18.79 -1.29 -1.86
N ASP A 112 -18.49 -1.42 -0.57
CA ASP A 112 -17.78 -0.38 0.17
C ASP A 112 -16.26 -0.39 -0.07
N PHE A 113 -15.88 -0.11 -1.32
CA PHE A 113 -14.56 0.28 -1.76
C PHE A 113 -14.08 1.54 -1.01
N LEU A 114 -15.01 2.38 -0.55
CA LEU A 114 -14.71 3.64 0.14
C LEU A 114 -14.35 3.44 1.62
N GLN A 115 -14.63 2.27 2.20
CA GLN A 115 -14.30 1.94 3.59
C GLN A 115 -13.01 1.12 3.77
N ARG A 116 -12.24 0.85 2.70
CA ARG A 116 -10.92 0.20 2.76
C ARG A 116 -9.80 1.19 3.01
#